data_AF-A0A1A8F2D8-F1
#
_entry.id   AF-A0A1A8F2D8-F1
#
_cell.length_a   1.000
_cell.length_b   1.000
_cell.length_c   1.000
_cell.angle_alpha   90.00
_cell.angle_beta   90.00
_cell.angle_gamma   90.00
#
_symmetry.space_group_name_H-M   'P 1'
#
loop_
_entity.id
_entity.type
_entity.pdbx_description
1 polymer ?
#
loop_
_entity_poly.entity_id
_entity_poly.type
_entity_poly.pdbx_seq_one_letter_code
_entity_poly.pdbx_strand_id
1 'polypeptide(L)'
;KKVQLIRNEKEVSNYKMLPSRNNSHVYSWPKCQQNITANSTTGFSSLPKNIQDFLYYRHCRHFPMLLDLPDKCGGADKSREVFLLLVIKSSPVNYERREVLRKTWAKERRHKGVWIRRLFISGTSDVGYEKERLNKLLHLEQQEFGDILQWDFSDTFYNLTLKQILFLEWMERSCPKAHFLFNGDDDVFANTNNMVEYLQSLDGNDGSKHLFAGHLIQYVGPIRTVESKYFVPVQVHESNSYPPYCGGGGFLLSGFSAMVIYNMSSSIPVLPIDDVYMGMCLAKAGLAPISHMGVKTAGLHISSLTSDAYNPCFFKDVLLVHRFLPSQIYLMWHRIKDPNLECGPSLT
;
A
#
# COMPACT_ATOMS: atom_id res chain seq x y z
N LYS A 1 -69.51 13.75 16.07
CA LYS A 1 -69.71 12.31 16.32
C LYS A 1 -68.33 11.68 16.50
N LYS A 2 -68.10 11.04 17.65
CA LYS A 2 -66.84 10.42 18.11
C LYS A 2 -66.25 9.49 17.05
N VAL A 3 -64.94 9.53 16.86
CA VAL A 3 -64.15 8.37 16.44
C VAL A 3 -62.90 8.31 17.31
N GLN A 4 -62.72 7.13 17.92
CA GLN A 4 -61.76 6.78 18.95
C GLN A 4 -60.32 6.71 18.43
N LEU A 5 -59.41 7.20 19.29
CA LEU A 5 -58.01 6.82 19.32
C LEU A 5 -57.90 5.33 19.66
N ILE A 6 -57.33 4.53 18.75
CA ILE A 6 -56.83 3.19 19.04
C ILE A 6 -55.30 3.27 18.97
N ARG A 7 -54.67 3.24 20.15
CA ARG A 7 -53.24 2.94 20.32
C ARG A 7 -53.07 1.44 20.15
N ASN A 8 -52.35 1.01 19.11
CA ASN A 8 -51.74 -0.31 19.07
C ASN A 8 -50.28 -0.19 19.47
N GLU A 9 -50.00 -0.60 20.70
CA GLU A 9 -48.66 -0.95 21.18
C GLU A 9 -48.30 -2.37 20.71
N LYS A 10 -46.99 -2.59 20.53
CA LYS A 10 -46.24 -3.86 20.45
C LYS A 10 -46.22 -4.57 19.08
N GLU A 11 -45.11 -4.36 18.37
CA GLU A 11 -44.18 -5.44 18.01
C GLU A 11 -42.86 -4.81 17.54
N VAL A 12 -41.94 -4.57 18.49
CA VAL A 12 -40.53 -4.31 18.17
C VAL A 12 -39.79 -5.61 18.38
N SER A 13 -39.37 -6.22 17.28
CA SER A 13 -38.57 -7.44 17.26
C SER A 13 -37.27 -7.23 18.04
N ASN A 14 -37.05 -8.06 19.05
CA ASN A 14 -35.78 -8.21 19.77
C ASN A 14 -34.70 -8.74 18.82
N TYR A 15 -33.99 -7.85 18.13
CA TYR A 15 -32.64 -8.16 17.65
C TYR A 15 -31.71 -8.11 18.85
N LYS A 16 -31.42 -9.28 19.44
CA LYS A 16 -30.29 -9.44 20.37
C LYS A 16 -29.01 -9.08 19.61
N MET A 17 -28.52 -7.86 19.80
CA MET A 17 -27.13 -7.54 19.49
C MET A 17 -26.25 -8.51 20.27
N LEU A 18 -25.50 -9.34 19.53
CA LEU A 18 -24.38 -10.09 20.08
C LEU A 18 -23.43 -9.09 20.75
N PRO A 19 -22.88 -9.39 21.93
CA PRO A 19 -21.95 -8.47 22.58
C PRO A 19 -20.74 -8.30 21.69
N SER A 20 -20.51 -7.07 21.20
CA SER A 20 -19.22 -6.72 20.62
C SER A 20 -18.18 -6.93 21.72
N ARG A 21 -17.17 -7.78 21.45
CA ARG A 21 -15.98 -7.83 22.29
C ARG A 21 -15.31 -6.47 22.19
N ASN A 22 -15.57 -5.63 23.18
CA ASN A 22 -15.01 -4.31 23.30
C ASN A 22 -13.55 -4.44 23.78
N ASN A 23 -12.67 -4.88 22.87
CA ASN A 23 -11.23 -4.69 23.00
C ASN A 23 -10.79 -3.60 22.03
N SER A 24 -11.36 -2.41 22.20
CA SER A 24 -10.89 -1.20 21.54
C SER A 24 -9.66 -0.68 22.28
N HIS A 25 -8.53 -1.36 22.10
CA HIS A 25 -7.25 -0.66 22.23
C HIS A 25 -7.17 0.33 21.06
N VAL A 26 -7.83 1.48 21.21
CA VAL A 26 -7.60 2.63 20.33
C VAL A 26 -6.17 3.05 20.61
N TYR A 27 -5.23 2.62 19.78
CA TYR A 27 -3.85 3.08 19.82
C TYR A 27 -3.84 4.55 19.39
N SER A 28 -4.12 5.44 20.34
CA SER A 28 -4.03 6.88 20.15
C SER A 28 -2.63 7.33 20.51
N TRP A 29 -1.76 7.35 19.50
CA TRP A 29 -0.50 8.05 19.60
C TRP A 29 -0.77 9.56 19.67
N PRO A 30 0.00 10.34 20.46
CA PRO A 30 -0.11 11.79 20.42
C PRO A 30 0.26 12.31 19.03
N LYS A 31 -0.25 13.50 18.68
CA LYS A 31 0.16 14.17 17.45
C LYS A 31 1.66 14.46 17.50
N CYS A 32 2.37 14.11 16.42
CA CYS A 32 3.80 14.39 16.37
C CYS A 32 4.05 15.90 16.42
N GLN A 33 5.06 16.30 17.19
CA GLN A 33 5.47 17.69 17.36
C GLN A 33 6.61 18.02 16.42
N GLN A 34 6.71 19.29 16.03
CA GLN A 34 7.78 19.77 15.17
C GLN A 34 9.11 19.76 15.94
N ASN A 35 10.15 19.12 15.41
CA ASN A 35 11.48 19.23 15.99
C ASN A 35 12.20 20.49 15.47
N ILE A 36 12.06 21.60 16.19
CA ILE A 36 12.63 22.90 15.79
C ILE A 36 14.15 22.86 15.60
N THR A 37 14.89 21.95 16.25
CA THR A 37 16.35 21.85 16.12
C THR A 37 16.79 21.47 14.70
N ALA A 38 15.89 20.90 13.88
CA ALA A 38 16.17 20.59 12.48
C ALA A 38 16.53 21.83 11.65
N ASN A 39 16.11 23.03 12.08
CA ASN A 39 16.46 24.30 11.41
C ASN A 39 17.97 24.63 11.48
N SER A 40 18.70 23.99 12.39
CA SER A 40 20.15 24.19 12.57
C SER A 40 20.97 23.36 11.58
N THR A 41 20.30 22.55 10.74
CA THR A 41 20.96 21.81 9.66
C THR A 41 21.61 22.79 8.67
N THR A 42 22.85 22.52 8.27
CA THR A 42 23.59 23.38 7.34
C THR A 42 22.81 23.57 6.03
N GLY A 43 22.56 24.83 5.64
CA GLY A 43 21.82 25.17 4.43
C GLY A 43 20.30 24.99 4.51
N PHE A 44 19.73 24.74 5.70
CA PHE A 44 18.29 24.46 5.87
C PHE A 44 17.38 25.47 5.18
N SER A 45 17.65 26.77 5.32
CA SER A 45 16.83 27.85 4.77
C SER A 45 16.76 27.86 3.24
N SER A 46 17.76 27.29 2.56
CA SER A 46 17.80 27.15 1.10
C SER A 46 17.08 25.91 0.57
N LEU A 47 16.68 24.98 1.45
CA LEU A 47 16.00 23.76 1.04
C LEU A 47 14.55 24.06 0.63
N PRO A 48 13.99 23.33 -0.35
CA PRO A 48 12.56 23.37 -0.65
C PRO A 48 11.68 23.12 0.57
N LYS A 49 10.51 23.74 0.63
CA LYS A 49 9.61 23.68 1.81
C LYS A 49 9.24 22.25 2.21
N ASN A 50 8.97 21.38 1.24
CA ASN A 50 8.70 19.95 1.47
C ASN A 50 9.89 19.21 2.11
N ILE A 51 11.14 19.58 1.80
CA ILE A 51 12.32 19.03 2.47
C ILE A 51 12.46 19.60 3.89
N GLN A 52 12.24 20.89 4.08
CA GLN A 52 12.26 21.51 5.40
C GLN A 52 11.24 20.83 6.33
N ASP A 53 10.01 20.64 5.84
CA ASP A 53 8.94 19.95 6.57
C ASP A 53 9.32 18.49 6.84
N PHE A 54 9.87 17.78 5.86
CA PHE A 54 10.39 16.43 6.06
C PHE A 54 11.43 16.37 7.19
N LEU A 55 12.42 17.29 7.21
CA LEU A 55 13.45 17.32 8.24
C LEU A 55 12.88 17.65 9.63
N TYR A 56 11.93 18.59 9.72
CA TYR A 56 11.25 18.93 10.97
C TYR A 56 10.53 17.72 11.59
N TYR A 57 9.93 16.86 10.78
CA TYR A 57 9.12 15.73 11.22
C TYR A 57 9.78 14.35 10.97
N ARG A 58 11.06 14.31 10.58
CA ARG A 58 11.78 13.07 10.24
C ARG A 58 11.81 12.03 11.36
N HIS A 59 11.72 12.50 12.60
CA HIS A 59 11.72 11.68 13.81
C HIS A 59 10.34 11.04 14.10
N CYS A 60 9.27 11.54 13.49
CA CYS A 60 7.91 11.06 13.70
C CYS A 60 7.72 9.68 13.05
N ARG A 61 7.29 8.70 13.84
CA ARG A 61 6.99 7.35 13.37
C ARG A 61 5.59 6.88 13.70
N HIS A 62 4.91 7.59 14.60
CA HIS A 62 3.61 7.21 15.13
C HIS A 62 2.62 8.35 14.95
N PHE A 63 1.39 7.99 14.59
CA PHE A 63 0.29 8.93 14.37
C PHE A 63 -1.03 8.30 14.85
N PRO A 64 -1.99 9.13 15.32
CA PRO A 64 -3.32 8.63 15.65
C PRO A 64 -3.95 7.90 14.46
N MET A 65 -4.58 6.75 14.71
CA MET A 65 -5.44 6.10 13.73
C MET A 65 -6.80 6.77 13.68
N LEU A 66 -7.28 7.06 12.48
CA LEU A 66 -8.62 7.58 12.21
C LEU A 66 -9.58 6.46 11.81
N LEU A 67 -9.10 5.46 11.06
CA LEU A 67 -9.84 4.28 10.65
C LEU A 67 -8.97 3.04 10.87
N ASP A 68 -9.52 2.03 11.53
CA ASP A 68 -8.84 0.78 11.90
C ASP A 68 -9.67 -0.45 11.48
N LEU A 69 -9.00 -1.59 11.33
CA LEU A 69 -9.54 -2.86 10.85
C LEU A 69 -8.92 -4.07 11.58
N PRO A 70 -8.95 -4.13 12.93
CA PRO A 70 -8.20 -5.14 13.69
C PRO A 70 -8.53 -6.59 13.29
N ASP A 71 -9.74 -6.84 12.78
CA ASP A 71 -10.22 -8.15 12.37
C ASP A 71 -10.03 -8.47 10.87
N LYS A 72 -9.33 -7.63 10.09
CA LYS A 72 -9.21 -7.82 8.63
C LYS A 72 -8.65 -9.19 8.25
N CYS A 73 -7.68 -9.66 9.03
CA CYS A 73 -7.05 -10.96 8.85
C CYS A 73 -7.69 -12.07 9.72
N GLY A 74 -8.91 -11.83 10.24
CA GLY A 74 -9.56 -12.69 11.22
C GLY A 74 -8.95 -12.57 12.63
N GLY A 75 -8.20 -11.50 12.88
CA GLY A 75 -7.36 -11.29 14.06
C GLY A 75 -5.98 -11.94 13.94
N ALA A 76 -5.11 -11.70 14.92
CA ALA A 76 -3.72 -12.16 14.90
C ALA A 76 -3.58 -13.69 14.74
N ASP A 77 -4.48 -14.46 15.38
CA ASP A 77 -4.42 -15.93 15.36
C ASP A 77 -4.83 -16.54 14.02
N LYS A 78 -5.75 -15.89 13.29
CA LYS A 78 -6.21 -16.36 11.97
C LYS A 78 -5.49 -15.70 10.80
N SER A 79 -4.55 -14.79 11.08
CA SER A 79 -3.82 -14.10 10.02
C SER A 79 -3.05 -15.02 9.06
N ARG A 80 -2.75 -16.25 9.49
CA ARG A 80 -2.17 -17.31 8.64
C ARG A 80 -3.13 -17.80 7.53
N GLU A 81 -4.43 -17.56 7.65
CA GLU A 81 -5.39 -17.87 6.58
C GLU A 81 -5.24 -16.91 5.39
N VAL A 82 -4.60 -15.75 5.58
CA VAL A 82 -4.33 -14.77 4.53
C VAL A 82 -3.04 -15.14 3.82
N PHE A 83 -3.17 -15.69 2.62
CA PHE A 83 -2.02 -16.04 1.80
C PHE A 83 -1.40 -14.81 1.13
N LEU A 84 -2.22 -13.96 0.52
CA LEU A 84 -1.76 -12.72 -0.11
C LEU A 84 -2.57 -11.54 0.42
N LEU A 85 -1.92 -10.65 1.16
CA LEU A 85 -2.47 -9.37 1.57
C LEU A 85 -2.05 -8.28 0.58
N LEU A 86 -3.02 -7.73 -0.14
CA LEU A 86 -2.83 -6.60 -1.04
C LEU A 86 -2.85 -5.32 -0.20
N VAL A 87 -1.72 -4.63 -0.13
CA VAL A 87 -1.52 -3.38 0.61
C VAL A 87 -1.35 -2.27 -0.42
N ILE A 88 -2.39 -1.46 -0.58
CA ILE A 88 -2.48 -0.52 -1.69
C ILE A 88 -2.39 0.90 -1.13
N LYS A 89 -1.31 1.60 -1.50
CA LYS A 89 -1.12 3.02 -1.19
C LYS A 89 -2.15 3.83 -2.00
N SER A 90 -3.04 4.52 -1.31
CA SER A 90 -4.03 5.39 -1.95
C SER A 90 -4.18 6.70 -1.19
N SER A 91 -4.52 7.76 -1.91
CA SER A 91 -4.78 9.08 -1.33
C SER A 91 -6.29 9.24 -1.05
N PRO A 92 -6.70 10.00 -0.02
CA PRO A 92 -8.11 10.29 0.27
C PRO A 92 -9.00 10.58 -0.95
N VAL A 93 -8.48 11.39 -1.89
CA VAL A 93 -9.20 11.85 -3.09
C VAL A 93 -9.46 10.74 -4.12
N ASN A 94 -8.74 9.61 -4.05
CA ASN A 94 -8.71 8.56 -5.08
C ASN A 94 -9.85 7.53 -4.93
N TYR A 95 -11.07 7.96 -4.60
CA TYR A 95 -12.23 7.05 -4.47
C TYR A 95 -12.46 6.20 -5.73
N GLU A 96 -12.44 6.82 -6.92
CA GLU A 96 -12.67 6.11 -8.19
C GLU A 96 -11.63 5.01 -8.43
N ARG A 97 -10.35 5.28 -8.12
CA ARG A 97 -9.28 4.28 -8.22
C ARG A 97 -9.58 3.10 -7.31
N ARG A 98 -9.80 3.36 -6.01
CA ARG A 98 -10.12 2.30 -5.04
C ARG A 98 -11.30 1.47 -5.50
N GLU A 99 -12.36 2.11 -5.95
CA GLU A 99 -13.59 1.46 -6.39
C GLU A 99 -13.38 0.53 -7.60
N VAL A 100 -12.63 0.97 -8.61
CA VAL A 100 -12.25 0.09 -9.73
C VAL A 100 -11.39 -1.07 -9.24
N LEU A 101 -10.46 -0.84 -8.32
CA LEU A 101 -9.62 -1.90 -7.77
C LEU A 101 -10.45 -2.97 -7.04
N ARG A 102 -11.50 -2.57 -6.29
CA ARG A 102 -12.43 -3.51 -5.64
C ARG A 102 -13.11 -4.45 -6.64
N LYS A 103 -13.48 -3.92 -7.80
CA LYS A 103 -14.16 -4.62 -8.90
C LYS A 103 -13.22 -5.44 -9.78
N THR A 104 -11.91 -5.21 -9.69
CA THR A 104 -10.92 -5.79 -10.59
C THR A 104 -9.89 -6.63 -9.85
N TRP A 105 -8.61 -6.32 -9.99
CA TRP A 105 -7.52 -7.16 -9.52
C TRP A 105 -7.42 -7.26 -8.00
N ALA A 106 -7.89 -6.23 -7.30
CA ALA A 106 -7.85 -6.20 -5.85
C ALA A 106 -9.08 -6.87 -5.20
N LYS A 107 -10.00 -7.45 -5.98
CA LYS A 107 -11.15 -8.20 -5.46
C LYS A 107 -10.71 -9.30 -4.50
N GLU A 108 -11.22 -9.24 -3.27
CA GLU A 108 -11.04 -10.31 -2.29
C GLU A 108 -11.70 -11.60 -2.77
N ARG A 109 -10.92 -12.67 -2.83
CA ARG A 109 -11.37 -13.97 -3.34
C ARG A 109 -10.39 -15.07 -2.96
N ARG A 110 -10.82 -16.32 -3.18
CA ARG A 110 -9.89 -17.44 -3.27
C ARG A 110 -9.42 -17.61 -4.71
N HIS A 111 -8.16 -17.95 -4.88
CA HIS A 111 -7.58 -18.37 -6.16
C HIS A 111 -6.60 -19.52 -5.90
N LYS A 112 -6.66 -20.59 -6.69
CA LYS A 112 -5.89 -21.84 -6.47
C LYS A 112 -5.83 -22.27 -4.99
N GLY A 113 -7.00 -22.27 -4.34
CA GLY A 113 -7.15 -22.73 -2.96
C GLY A 113 -6.73 -21.75 -1.86
N VAL A 114 -6.13 -20.60 -2.16
CA VAL A 114 -5.61 -19.66 -1.16
C VAL A 114 -6.35 -18.32 -1.15
N TRP A 115 -6.37 -17.62 -0.01
CA TRP A 115 -7.09 -16.35 0.16
C TRP A 115 -6.26 -15.13 -0.24
N ILE A 116 -6.88 -14.23 -1.01
CA ILE A 116 -6.39 -12.89 -1.30
C ILE A 116 -7.29 -11.89 -0.55
N ARG A 117 -6.68 -11.06 0.29
CA ARG A 117 -7.34 -9.97 1.06
C ARG A 117 -6.79 -8.62 0.64
N ARG A 118 -7.57 -7.55 0.81
CA ARG A 118 -7.19 -6.19 0.37
C ARG A 118 -7.25 -5.19 1.51
N LEU A 119 -6.29 -4.27 1.53
CA LEU A 119 -6.26 -3.07 2.34
C LEU A 119 -5.84 -1.87 1.48
N PHE A 120 -6.51 -0.75 1.67
CA PHE A 120 -6.03 0.57 1.26
C PHE A 120 -5.40 1.25 2.47
N ILE A 121 -4.23 1.83 2.30
CA ILE A 121 -3.54 2.60 3.34
C ILE A 121 -3.48 4.08 2.95
N SER A 122 -3.92 4.94 3.86
CA SER A 122 -4.14 6.37 3.61
C SER A 122 -3.67 7.23 4.79
N GLY A 123 -3.22 8.44 4.48
CA GLY A 123 -3.15 9.53 5.44
C GLY A 123 -4.39 10.43 5.35
N THR A 124 -4.19 11.70 5.65
CA THR A 124 -5.14 12.80 5.44
C THR A 124 -4.63 13.73 4.34
N SER A 125 -5.53 14.40 3.62
CA SER A 125 -5.17 15.36 2.58
C SER A 125 -5.92 16.67 2.80
N ASP A 126 -5.41 17.73 2.17
CA ASP A 126 -5.94 19.09 2.26
C ASP A 126 -5.92 19.67 3.69
N VAL A 127 -6.54 20.83 3.89
CA VAL A 127 -6.61 21.56 5.15
C VAL A 127 -8.04 22.06 5.42
N GLY A 128 -8.32 22.47 6.66
CA GLY A 128 -9.59 23.07 7.04
C GLY A 128 -10.81 22.21 6.68
N TYR A 129 -11.81 22.83 6.06
CA TYR A 129 -13.07 22.16 5.69
C TYR A 129 -12.88 21.07 4.63
N GLU A 130 -11.90 21.18 3.72
CA GLU A 130 -11.66 20.14 2.72
C GLU A 130 -11.09 18.87 3.35
N LYS A 131 -10.16 19.01 4.32
CA LYS A 131 -9.67 17.87 5.10
C LYS A 131 -10.81 17.16 5.84
N GLU A 132 -11.74 17.92 6.42
CA GLU A 132 -12.91 17.35 7.10
C GLU A 132 -13.82 16.59 6.11
N ARG A 133 -14.10 17.18 4.94
CA ARG A 133 -14.91 16.54 3.88
C ARG A 133 -14.28 15.23 3.39
N LEU A 134 -12.97 15.22 3.12
CA LEU A 134 -12.26 14.03 2.66
C LEU A 134 -12.24 12.93 3.74
N ASN A 135 -11.97 13.29 4.99
CA ASN A 135 -12.02 12.32 6.10
C ASN A 135 -13.43 11.74 6.28
N LYS A 136 -14.48 12.56 6.12
CA LYS A 136 -15.87 12.08 6.16
C LYS A 136 -16.19 11.16 4.99
N LEU A 137 -15.69 11.46 3.79
CA LEU A 137 -15.83 10.60 2.62
C LEU A 137 -15.20 9.21 2.86
N LEU A 138 -13.96 9.17 3.34
CA LEU A 138 -13.27 7.92 3.70
C LEU A 138 -14.01 7.15 4.81
N HIS A 139 -14.58 7.84 5.80
CA HIS A 139 -15.37 7.20 6.84
C HIS A 139 -16.62 6.51 6.27
N LEU A 140 -17.35 7.18 5.36
CA LEU A 140 -18.51 6.58 4.68
C LEU A 140 -18.09 5.40 3.80
N GLU A 141 -17.01 5.54 3.04
CA GLU A 141 -16.45 4.44 2.23
C GLU A 141 -16.03 3.25 3.11
N GLN A 142 -15.42 3.52 4.26
CA GLN A 142 -15.04 2.49 5.23
C GLN A 142 -16.25 1.76 5.82
N GLN A 143 -17.36 2.46 6.08
CA GLN A 143 -18.61 1.83 6.55
C GLN A 143 -19.19 0.87 5.51
N GLU A 144 -19.01 1.17 4.23
CA GLU A 144 -19.50 0.34 3.12
C GLU A 144 -18.58 -0.87 2.84
N PHE A 145 -17.26 -0.66 2.82
CA PHE A 145 -16.32 -1.66 2.28
C PHE A 145 -15.40 -2.30 3.31
N GLY A 146 -15.17 -1.68 4.47
CA GLY A 146 -14.32 -2.25 5.54
C GLY A 146 -12.92 -2.62 5.07
N ASP A 147 -12.26 -1.75 4.29
CA ASP A 147 -10.96 -2.05 3.67
C ASP A 147 -9.94 -0.90 3.69
N ILE A 148 -10.14 0.12 4.52
CA ILE A 148 -9.28 1.30 4.64
C ILE A 148 -8.65 1.38 6.02
N LEU A 149 -7.33 1.52 6.06
CA LEU A 149 -6.58 1.98 7.22
C LEU A 149 -6.18 3.44 7.01
N GLN A 150 -6.44 4.27 8.01
CA GLN A 150 -6.16 5.69 7.92
C GLN A 150 -5.48 6.22 9.19
N TRP A 151 -4.44 7.04 9.01
CA TRP A 151 -3.73 7.73 10.08
C TRP A 151 -3.76 9.26 9.89
N ASP A 152 -3.68 10.03 10.98
CA ASP A 152 -3.70 11.51 10.97
C ASP A 152 -2.33 12.13 10.64
N PHE A 153 -1.75 11.75 9.50
CA PHE A 153 -0.58 12.43 8.91
C PHE A 153 -0.94 13.03 7.55
N SER A 154 -0.14 13.98 7.05
CA SER A 154 -0.35 14.55 5.72
C SER A 154 0.12 13.57 4.64
N ASP A 155 -0.79 13.11 3.79
CA ASP A 155 -0.54 12.14 2.74
C ASP A 155 0.13 12.81 1.54
N THR A 156 1.46 12.83 1.58
CA THR A 156 2.32 13.42 0.55
C THR A 156 3.33 12.40 0.05
N PHE A 157 3.93 12.68 -1.11
CA PHE A 157 4.95 11.81 -1.69
C PHE A 157 6.12 11.53 -0.72
N TYR A 158 6.60 12.54 0.03
CA TYR A 158 7.71 12.36 0.98
C TYR A 158 7.31 11.68 2.29
N ASN A 159 6.01 11.51 2.54
CA ASN A 159 5.47 10.76 3.67
C ASN A 159 5.06 9.34 3.30
N LEU A 160 5.32 8.87 2.08
CA LEU A 160 5.05 7.48 1.71
C LEU A 160 5.83 6.50 2.61
N THR A 161 7.07 6.82 2.98
CA THR A 161 7.84 5.99 3.91
C THR A 161 7.15 5.87 5.27
N LEU A 162 6.64 6.98 5.79
CA LEU A 162 5.87 6.99 7.04
C LEU A 162 4.60 6.14 6.91
N LYS A 163 3.86 6.28 5.80
CA LYS A 163 2.68 5.46 5.50
C LYS A 163 2.98 3.97 5.59
N GLN A 164 4.13 3.56 5.05
CA GLN A 164 4.57 2.15 5.07
C GLN A 164 4.97 1.69 6.47
N ILE A 165 5.69 2.52 7.24
CA ILE A 165 6.06 2.21 8.63
C ILE A 165 4.80 2.01 9.48
N LEU A 166 3.83 2.92 9.38
CA LEU A 166 2.56 2.83 10.10
C LEU A 166 1.75 1.59 9.73
N PHE A 167 1.73 1.23 8.45
CA PHE A 167 1.13 -0.03 8.01
C PHE A 167 1.83 -1.24 8.63
N LEU A 168 3.17 -1.26 8.64
CA LEU A 168 3.93 -2.37 9.21
C LEU A 168 3.73 -2.50 10.73
N GLU A 169 3.65 -1.37 11.45
CA GLU A 169 3.27 -1.33 12.88
C GLU A 169 1.87 -1.91 13.12
N TRP A 170 0.92 -1.62 12.23
CA TRP A 170 -0.42 -2.21 12.29
C TRP A 170 -0.40 -3.70 11.96
N MET A 171 0.37 -4.11 10.95
CA MET A 171 0.48 -5.50 10.53
C MET A 171 1.02 -6.40 11.64
N GLU A 172 2.04 -5.93 12.39
CA GLU A 172 2.60 -6.66 13.53
C GLU A 172 1.50 -7.09 14.53
N ARG A 173 0.50 -6.22 14.74
CA ARG A 173 -0.55 -6.44 15.74
C ARG A 173 -1.75 -7.19 15.16
N SER A 174 -2.15 -6.88 13.93
CA SER A 174 -3.42 -7.32 13.36
C SER A 174 -3.28 -8.46 12.34
N CYS A 175 -2.15 -8.54 11.64
CA CYS A 175 -1.89 -9.52 10.58
C CYS A 175 -0.47 -10.15 10.63
N PRO A 176 0.07 -10.54 11.81
CA PRO A 176 1.48 -10.94 11.94
C PRO A 176 1.87 -12.20 11.16
N LYS A 177 0.91 -13.08 10.84
CA LYS A 177 1.18 -14.37 10.19
C LYS A 177 0.68 -14.44 8.75
N ALA A 178 0.33 -13.31 8.13
CA ALA A 178 0.01 -13.29 6.70
C ALA A 178 1.24 -13.78 5.90
N HIS A 179 1.03 -14.67 4.94
CA HIS A 179 2.15 -15.35 4.27
C HIS A 179 2.93 -14.38 3.38
N PHE A 180 2.22 -13.70 2.50
CA PHE A 180 2.79 -12.79 1.53
C PHE A 180 1.98 -11.50 1.44
N LEU A 181 2.67 -10.48 0.96
CA LEU A 181 2.15 -9.16 0.76
C LEU A 181 2.45 -8.74 -0.68
N PHE A 182 1.49 -8.05 -1.27
CA PHE A 182 1.74 -7.19 -2.41
C PHE A 182 1.66 -5.76 -1.90
N ASN A 183 2.74 -5.01 -1.99
CA ASN A 183 2.74 -3.59 -1.68
C ASN A 183 2.77 -2.82 -3.00
N GLY A 184 1.78 -1.98 -3.26
CA GLY A 184 1.68 -1.30 -4.54
C GLY A 184 0.88 -0.01 -4.51
N ASP A 185 0.95 0.72 -5.62
CA ASP A 185 0.24 1.98 -5.83
C ASP A 185 -1.16 1.73 -6.41
N ASP A 186 -2.07 2.70 -6.28
CA ASP A 186 -3.45 2.60 -6.79
C ASP A 186 -3.59 2.91 -8.30
N ASP A 187 -2.48 3.06 -9.01
CA ASP A 187 -2.39 3.36 -10.44
C ASP A 187 -1.70 2.27 -11.26
N VAL A 188 -1.61 1.05 -10.73
CA VAL A 188 -1.05 -0.11 -11.44
C VAL A 188 -2.12 -1.07 -11.95
N PHE A 189 -1.77 -1.75 -13.04
CA PHE A 189 -2.41 -3.02 -13.40
C PHE A 189 -1.65 -4.15 -12.71
N ALA A 190 -2.32 -4.96 -11.90
CA ALA A 190 -1.72 -6.11 -11.22
C ALA A 190 -2.47 -7.41 -11.58
N ASN A 191 -1.75 -8.43 -12.03
CA ASN A 191 -2.32 -9.76 -12.24
C ASN A 191 -2.17 -10.59 -10.95
N THR A 192 -3.15 -10.45 -10.05
CA THR A 192 -3.13 -11.14 -8.75
C THR A 192 -3.31 -12.65 -8.86
N ASN A 193 -3.73 -13.20 -10.02
CA ASN A 193 -3.67 -14.64 -10.26
C ASN A 193 -2.21 -15.07 -10.43
N ASN A 194 -1.47 -14.44 -11.36
CA ASN A 194 -0.07 -14.76 -11.61
C ASN A 194 0.80 -14.57 -10.36
N MET A 195 0.49 -13.56 -9.53
CA MET A 195 1.19 -13.38 -8.25
C MET A 195 1.01 -14.59 -7.32
N VAL A 196 -0.21 -15.12 -7.20
CA VAL A 196 -0.45 -16.33 -6.39
C VAL A 196 0.29 -17.52 -6.98
N GLU A 197 0.27 -17.70 -8.30
CA GLU A 197 0.98 -18.81 -8.96
C GLU A 197 2.48 -18.74 -8.73
N TYR A 198 3.08 -17.57 -8.91
CA TYR A 198 4.49 -17.33 -8.61
C TYR A 198 4.81 -17.65 -7.14
N LEU A 199 4.03 -17.12 -6.19
CA LEU A 199 4.27 -17.34 -4.77
C LEU A 199 4.11 -18.81 -4.35
N GLN A 200 3.16 -19.53 -4.93
CA GLN A 200 2.99 -20.98 -4.69
C GLN A 200 4.11 -21.82 -5.30
N SER A 201 4.80 -21.33 -6.33
CA SER A 201 5.96 -22.00 -6.94
C SER A 201 7.26 -21.88 -6.13
N LEU A 202 7.27 -21.05 -5.07
CA LEU A 202 8.45 -20.87 -4.21
C LEU A 202 8.56 -22.02 -3.21
N ASP A 203 9.23 -23.10 -3.63
CA ASP A 203 9.39 -24.32 -2.83
C ASP A 203 9.90 -24.04 -1.42
N GLY A 204 9.13 -24.50 -0.43
CA GLY A 204 9.49 -24.38 0.98
C GLY A 204 9.49 -22.96 1.55
N ASN A 205 8.87 -21.99 0.87
CA ASN A 205 8.60 -20.67 1.43
C ASN A 205 7.09 -20.48 1.62
N ASP A 206 6.61 -20.63 2.85
CA ASP A 206 5.22 -20.36 3.23
C ASP A 206 5.01 -18.91 3.74
N GLY A 207 5.94 -18.01 3.41
CA GLY A 207 5.99 -16.65 3.96
C GLY A 207 6.93 -16.49 5.16
N SER A 208 7.48 -17.59 5.68
CA SER A 208 8.42 -17.60 6.80
C SER A 208 9.88 -17.32 6.43
N LYS A 209 10.22 -17.28 5.13
CA LYS A 209 11.57 -17.02 4.64
C LYS A 209 11.62 -15.70 3.86
N HIS A 210 12.82 -15.16 3.72
CA HIS A 210 13.04 -13.92 2.96
C HIS A 210 12.50 -14.03 1.52
N LEU A 211 11.73 -13.03 1.13
CA LEU A 211 11.28 -12.76 -0.22
C LEU A 211 11.02 -11.27 -0.31
N PHE A 212 11.68 -10.61 -1.25
CA PHE A 212 11.37 -9.24 -1.64
C PHE A 212 11.65 -9.11 -3.14
N ALA A 213 10.61 -9.22 -3.96
CA ALA A 213 10.71 -9.39 -5.41
C ALA A 213 9.98 -8.26 -6.15
N GLY A 214 10.65 -7.63 -7.11
CA GLY A 214 10.10 -6.50 -7.87
C GLY A 214 10.98 -6.09 -9.05
N HIS A 215 10.81 -4.86 -9.53
CA HIS A 215 11.75 -4.28 -10.50
C HIS A 215 12.99 -3.79 -9.75
N LEU A 216 14.04 -4.61 -9.73
CA LEU A 216 15.26 -4.36 -9.00
C LEU A 216 16.07 -3.21 -9.63
N ILE A 217 16.35 -2.17 -8.84
CA ILE A 217 17.18 -1.03 -9.18
C ILE A 217 18.47 -1.10 -8.36
N GLN A 218 19.61 -0.93 -9.05
CA GLN A 218 20.95 -1.02 -8.47
C GLN A 218 21.87 0.04 -9.06
N TYR A 219 22.98 0.31 -8.38
CA TYR A 219 24.04 1.23 -8.87
C TYR A 219 23.53 2.66 -9.13
N VAL A 220 22.53 3.10 -8.35
CA VAL A 220 21.97 4.45 -8.39
C VAL A 220 22.16 5.16 -7.05
N GLY A 221 21.88 6.46 -7.03
CA GLY A 221 21.94 7.28 -5.83
C GLY A 221 20.87 8.38 -5.82
N PRO A 222 20.89 9.23 -4.78
CA PRO A 222 19.97 10.36 -4.66
C PRO A 222 20.03 11.30 -5.85
N ILE A 223 18.87 11.70 -6.37
CA ILE A 223 18.80 12.79 -7.36
C ILE A 223 18.97 14.11 -6.62
N ARG A 224 19.98 14.90 -7.00
CA ARG A 224 20.31 16.19 -6.37
C ARG A 224 19.75 17.41 -7.11
N THR A 225 18.98 17.19 -8.18
CA THR A 225 18.28 18.23 -8.94
C THR A 225 16.97 18.59 -8.23
N VAL A 226 16.81 19.86 -7.85
CA VAL A 226 15.69 20.36 -7.02
C VAL A 226 14.33 20.19 -7.68
N GLU A 227 14.28 20.26 -9.01
CA GLU A 227 13.07 20.15 -9.81
C GLU A 227 12.55 18.70 -9.90
N SER A 228 13.37 17.72 -9.51
CA SER A 228 12.99 16.32 -9.53
C SER A 228 12.01 16.01 -8.41
N LYS A 229 10.92 15.29 -8.74
CA LYS A 229 10.03 14.67 -7.74
C LYS A 229 10.81 13.80 -6.74
N TYR A 230 11.91 13.21 -7.18
CA TYR A 230 12.77 12.33 -6.39
C TYR A 230 13.99 13.06 -5.80
N PHE A 231 13.94 14.39 -5.70
CA PHE A 231 15.00 15.19 -5.10
C PHE A 231 15.26 14.75 -3.64
N VAL A 232 16.52 14.43 -3.34
CA VAL A 232 16.98 14.13 -1.99
C VAL A 232 18.31 14.85 -1.78
N PRO A 233 18.38 15.88 -0.94
CA PRO A 233 19.61 16.63 -0.70
C PRO A 233 20.56 15.94 0.27
N VAL A 234 21.81 16.41 0.32
CA VAL A 234 22.86 15.83 1.18
C VAL A 234 22.50 15.89 2.67
N GLN A 235 21.73 16.90 3.08
CA GLN A 235 21.20 17.07 4.43
C GLN A 235 20.23 15.93 4.84
N VAL A 236 19.61 15.26 3.87
CA VAL A 236 18.71 14.13 4.12
C VAL A 236 19.49 12.81 4.04
N HIS A 237 20.33 12.66 3.02
CA HIS A 237 21.14 11.47 2.77
C HIS A 237 22.49 11.87 2.19
N GLU A 238 23.54 11.78 3.00
CA GLU A 238 24.89 12.23 2.66
C GLU A 238 25.53 11.37 1.58
N SER A 239 25.36 10.05 1.65
CA SER A 239 25.91 9.13 0.66
C SER A 239 25.37 9.42 -0.74
N ASN A 240 26.21 9.24 -1.75
CA ASN A 240 25.83 9.35 -3.16
C ASN A 240 25.32 8.03 -3.76
N SER A 241 25.09 7.02 -2.92
CA SER A 241 24.56 5.72 -3.34
C SER A 241 23.39 5.28 -2.47
N TYR A 242 22.52 4.50 -3.10
CA TYR A 242 21.49 3.72 -2.42
C TYR A 242 21.84 2.23 -2.45
N PRO A 243 21.42 1.45 -1.43
CA PRO A 243 21.45 -0.01 -1.54
C PRO A 243 20.47 -0.48 -2.63
N PRO A 244 20.61 -1.72 -3.11
CA PRO A 244 19.62 -2.32 -4.00
C PRO A 244 18.20 -2.23 -3.42
N TYR A 245 17.23 -1.86 -4.25
CA TYR A 245 15.82 -1.75 -3.88
C TYR A 245 14.92 -2.12 -5.06
N CYS A 246 13.66 -2.47 -4.81
CA CYS A 246 12.67 -2.61 -5.89
C CYS A 246 11.96 -1.28 -6.11
N GLY A 247 11.89 -0.80 -7.35
CA GLY A 247 11.21 0.46 -7.67
C GLY A 247 9.70 0.43 -7.45
N GLY A 248 9.09 1.62 -7.43
CA GLY A 248 7.68 1.87 -7.11
C GLY A 248 6.67 1.26 -8.08
N GLY A 249 5.39 1.59 -7.94
CA GLY A 249 4.30 0.85 -8.58
C GLY A 249 3.95 -0.41 -7.80
N GLY A 250 4.94 -1.26 -7.48
CA GLY A 250 4.77 -2.28 -6.45
C GLY A 250 5.77 -3.44 -6.47
N PHE A 251 5.78 -4.20 -5.37
CA PHE A 251 6.63 -5.35 -5.13
C PHE A 251 5.92 -6.41 -4.27
N LEU A 252 6.39 -7.66 -4.37
CA LEU A 252 5.97 -8.77 -3.54
C LEU A 252 6.97 -8.97 -2.40
N LEU A 253 6.47 -9.22 -1.19
CA LEU A 253 7.29 -9.55 -0.05
C LEU A 253 6.65 -10.63 0.83
N SER A 254 7.48 -11.42 1.52
CA SER A 254 6.97 -12.34 2.54
C SER A 254 6.64 -11.63 3.84
N GLY A 255 5.76 -12.24 4.66
CA GLY A 255 5.47 -11.79 6.02
C GLY A 255 6.74 -11.67 6.87
N PHE A 256 7.68 -12.63 6.73
CA PHE A 256 9.00 -12.55 7.33
C PHE A 256 9.72 -11.25 6.96
N SER A 257 9.80 -10.93 5.67
CA SER A 257 10.53 -9.75 5.18
C SER A 257 9.86 -8.46 5.65
N ALA A 258 8.52 -8.41 5.69
CA ALA A 258 7.77 -7.30 6.23
C ALA A 258 8.12 -7.03 7.71
N MET A 259 8.17 -8.08 8.54
CA MET A 259 8.54 -7.94 9.95
C MET A 259 10.00 -7.53 10.15
N VAL A 260 10.93 -8.06 9.33
CA VAL A 260 12.34 -7.62 9.34
C VAL A 260 12.45 -6.14 9.00
N ILE A 261 11.74 -5.68 7.97
CA ILE A 261 11.73 -4.27 7.56
C ILE A 261 11.19 -3.40 8.70
N TYR A 262 10.10 -3.80 9.34
CA TYR A 262 9.52 -3.08 10.48
C TYR A 262 10.53 -2.95 11.63
N ASN A 263 11.14 -4.07 12.04
CA ASN A 263 12.13 -4.10 13.11
C ASN A 263 13.32 -3.18 12.81
N MET A 264 13.85 -3.23 11.58
CA MET A 264 14.96 -2.37 11.17
C MET A 264 14.58 -0.90 11.07
N SER A 265 13.32 -0.59 10.73
CA SER A 265 12.84 0.78 10.53
C SER A 265 13.01 1.67 11.76
N SER A 266 12.96 1.09 12.97
CA SER A 266 13.19 1.79 14.24
C SER A 266 14.61 2.35 14.36
N SER A 267 15.58 1.75 13.66
CA SER A 267 17.00 1.95 13.86
C SER A 267 17.69 2.70 12.70
N ILE A 268 16.95 3.09 11.66
CA ILE A 268 17.47 3.88 10.53
C ILE A 268 16.69 5.19 10.39
N PRO A 269 17.36 6.32 10.11
CA PRO A 269 16.65 7.57 9.84
C PRO A 269 15.69 7.43 8.66
N VAL A 270 14.47 7.96 8.78
CA VAL A 270 13.48 7.97 7.70
C VAL A 270 14.10 8.63 6.45
N LEU A 271 13.82 8.08 5.28
CA LEU A 271 14.16 8.64 3.96
C LEU A 271 12.84 8.95 3.24
N PRO A 272 12.71 10.04 2.47
CA PRO A 272 11.44 10.41 1.83
C PRO A 272 11.06 9.55 0.63
N ILE A 273 11.95 8.65 0.16
CA ILE A 273 11.67 7.71 -0.93
C ILE A 273 11.42 6.33 -0.30
N ASP A 274 10.17 5.88 -0.32
CA ASP A 274 9.69 4.70 0.41
C ASP A 274 10.35 3.41 -0.07
N ASP A 275 10.42 3.23 -1.38
CA ASP A 275 11.04 2.04 -1.99
C ASP A 275 12.51 1.89 -1.61
N VAL A 276 13.26 3.01 -1.63
CA VAL A 276 14.66 3.04 -1.21
C VAL A 276 14.78 2.76 0.29
N TYR A 277 13.88 3.31 1.11
CA TYR A 277 13.88 3.06 2.55
C TYR A 277 13.66 1.56 2.86
N MET A 278 12.78 0.87 2.13
CA MET A 278 12.63 -0.59 2.28
C MET A 278 13.93 -1.32 1.93
N GLY A 279 14.60 -0.91 0.86
CA GLY A 279 15.94 -1.42 0.51
C GLY A 279 16.99 -1.17 1.59
N MET A 280 16.97 0.00 2.24
CA MET A 280 17.85 0.32 3.37
C MET A 280 17.58 -0.58 4.58
N CYS A 281 16.31 -0.84 4.92
CA CYS A 281 15.95 -1.77 5.98
C CYS A 281 16.47 -3.19 5.69
N LEU A 282 16.29 -3.68 4.46
CA LEU A 282 16.78 -5.00 4.05
C LEU A 282 18.30 -5.08 4.13
N ALA A 283 19.01 -4.10 3.57
CA ALA A 283 20.46 -4.05 3.58
C ALA A 283 21.02 -4.04 5.02
N LYS A 284 20.38 -3.31 5.94
CA LYS A 284 20.76 -3.33 7.36
C LYS A 284 20.57 -4.70 8.00
N ALA A 285 19.56 -5.46 7.58
CA ALA A 285 19.33 -6.82 8.02
C ALA A 285 20.23 -7.87 7.31
N GLY A 286 21.12 -7.46 6.41
CA GLY A 286 21.91 -8.39 5.60
C GLY A 286 21.10 -9.14 4.53
N LEU A 287 19.93 -8.61 4.16
CA LEU A 287 19.06 -9.15 3.13
C LEU A 287 19.11 -8.31 1.86
N ALA A 288 18.77 -8.92 0.72
CA ALA A 288 18.77 -8.24 -0.56
C ALA A 288 17.45 -8.49 -1.32
N PRO A 289 16.92 -7.49 -2.03
CA PRO A 289 15.82 -7.68 -2.96
C PRO A 289 16.26 -8.48 -4.20
N ILE A 290 15.30 -9.12 -4.87
CA ILE A 290 15.50 -9.87 -6.12
C ILE A 290 14.69 -9.26 -7.26
N SER A 291 15.21 -9.42 -8.48
CA SER A 291 14.52 -8.99 -9.69
C SER A 291 13.46 -10.02 -10.09
N HIS A 292 12.28 -9.55 -10.51
CA HIS A 292 11.27 -10.40 -11.13
C HIS A 292 10.83 -9.81 -12.47
N MET A 293 11.05 -10.55 -13.57
CA MET A 293 10.82 -10.07 -14.93
C MET A 293 9.39 -9.62 -15.22
N GLY A 294 8.40 -10.18 -14.52
CA GLY A 294 6.99 -9.82 -14.64
C GLY A 294 6.60 -8.49 -13.95
N VAL A 295 7.51 -7.81 -13.26
CA VAL A 295 7.23 -6.52 -12.60
C VAL A 295 7.78 -5.38 -13.45
N LYS A 296 6.90 -4.58 -14.04
CA LYS A 296 7.21 -3.58 -15.08
C LYS A 296 6.83 -2.18 -14.63
N THR A 297 7.68 -1.57 -13.80
CA THR A 297 7.39 -0.26 -13.17
C THR A 297 7.68 0.93 -14.07
N ALA A 298 8.34 0.72 -15.21
CA ALA A 298 8.57 1.72 -16.25
C ALA A 298 7.61 1.53 -17.46
N GLY A 299 6.53 0.77 -17.28
CA GLY A 299 5.66 0.34 -18.38
C GLY A 299 6.24 -0.81 -19.19
N LEU A 300 5.55 -1.15 -20.28
CA LEU A 300 6.02 -2.13 -21.25
C LEU A 300 6.66 -1.41 -22.44
N HIS A 301 7.85 -1.85 -22.83
CA HIS A 301 8.47 -1.44 -24.08
C HIS A 301 7.80 -2.15 -25.25
N ILE A 302 6.71 -1.57 -25.74
CA ILE A 302 5.98 -2.06 -26.92
C ILE A 302 6.36 -1.16 -28.09
N SER A 303 6.83 -1.75 -29.19
CA SER A 303 7.05 -1.00 -30.44
C SER A 303 5.70 -0.56 -31.00
N SER A 304 5.29 0.66 -30.66
CA SER A 304 3.98 1.23 -31.00
C SER A 304 3.74 1.37 -32.50
N LEU A 305 4.77 1.25 -33.33
CA LEU A 305 4.66 1.40 -34.79
C LEU A 305 3.91 0.22 -35.45
N THR A 306 3.82 -0.93 -34.78
CA THR A 306 3.24 -2.15 -35.37
C THR A 306 2.23 -2.86 -34.46
N SER A 307 1.94 -2.35 -33.26
CA SER A 307 1.06 -3.05 -32.30
C SER A 307 0.33 -2.09 -31.37
N ASP A 308 -0.91 -2.45 -31.02
CA ASP A 308 -1.69 -1.77 -29.98
C ASP A 308 -0.99 -1.96 -28.61
N ALA A 309 -0.58 -0.86 -27.99
CA ALA A 309 0.06 -0.85 -26.67
C ALA A 309 -0.87 -1.39 -25.56
N TYR A 310 -2.18 -1.48 -25.81
CA TYR A 310 -3.19 -2.06 -24.92
C TYR A 310 -3.63 -3.47 -25.35
N ASN A 311 -2.87 -4.15 -26.20
CA ASN A 311 -3.14 -5.56 -26.50
C ASN A 311 -3.04 -6.40 -25.21
N PRO A 312 -4.13 -7.06 -24.77
CA PRO A 312 -4.17 -7.80 -23.51
C PRO A 312 -3.15 -8.94 -23.42
N CYS A 313 -2.66 -9.47 -24.55
CA CYS A 313 -1.64 -10.52 -24.55
C CYS A 313 -0.32 -10.07 -23.91
N PHE A 314 0.04 -8.79 -24.01
CA PHE A 314 1.24 -8.28 -23.34
C PHE A 314 1.11 -8.22 -21.81
N PHE A 315 -0.12 -8.23 -21.31
CA PHE A 315 -0.43 -8.11 -19.88
C PHE A 315 -0.85 -9.44 -19.25
N LYS A 316 -0.97 -10.51 -20.04
CA LYS A 316 -1.46 -11.81 -19.58
C LYS A 316 -0.48 -12.47 -18.60
N ASP A 317 0.82 -12.41 -18.89
CA ASP A 317 1.85 -13.15 -18.17
C ASP A 317 2.67 -12.28 -17.19
N VAL A 318 2.44 -10.97 -17.17
CA VAL A 318 3.10 -10.07 -16.22
C VAL A 318 2.47 -10.18 -14.83
N LEU A 319 3.22 -9.78 -13.80
CA LEU A 319 2.69 -9.60 -12.45
C LEU A 319 2.11 -8.21 -12.28
N LEU A 320 2.83 -7.18 -12.75
CA LEU A 320 2.47 -5.78 -12.53
C LEU A 320 2.98 -4.89 -13.66
N VAL A 321 2.18 -3.89 -14.05
CA VAL A 321 2.60 -2.82 -14.95
C VAL A 321 2.14 -1.45 -14.42
N HIS A 322 3.06 -0.50 -14.37
CA HIS A 322 2.79 0.91 -14.11
C HIS A 322 2.80 1.69 -15.44
N ARG A 323 1.89 2.61 -15.74
CA ARG A 323 0.70 3.11 -15.00
C ARG A 323 -0.57 3.00 -15.82
N PHE A 324 -1.71 2.95 -15.13
CA PHE A 324 -3.04 2.84 -15.72
C PHE A 324 -4.03 3.84 -15.11
N LEU A 325 -4.92 4.33 -15.97
CA LEU A 325 -6.14 5.03 -15.54
C LEU A 325 -7.20 4.01 -15.06
N PRO A 326 -8.15 4.39 -14.19
CA PRO A 326 -9.20 3.49 -13.70
C PRO A 326 -9.94 2.75 -14.82
N SER A 327 -10.37 3.46 -15.87
CA SER A 327 -11.04 2.86 -17.03
C SER A 327 -10.18 1.82 -17.76
N GLN A 328 -8.86 2.08 -17.87
CA GLN A 328 -7.91 1.16 -18.50
C GLN A 328 -7.69 -0.09 -17.64
N ILE A 329 -7.60 0.06 -16.31
CA ILE A 329 -7.52 -1.09 -15.38
C ILE A 329 -8.77 -1.96 -15.55
N TYR A 330 -9.96 -1.33 -15.54
CA TYR A 330 -11.22 -2.02 -15.69
C TYR A 330 -11.28 -2.79 -17.00
N LEU A 331 -10.99 -2.14 -18.13
CA LEU A 331 -11.00 -2.78 -19.44
C LEU A 331 -9.98 -3.91 -19.51
N MET A 332 -8.72 -3.66 -19.15
CA MET A 332 -7.62 -4.62 -19.27
C MET A 332 -7.89 -5.88 -18.43
N TRP A 333 -8.40 -5.72 -17.20
CA TRP A 333 -8.72 -6.85 -16.32
C TRP A 333 -9.74 -7.82 -16.92
N HIS A 334 -10.73 -7.30 -17.64
CA HIS A 334 -11.74 -8.14 -18.31
C HIS A 334 -11.19 -8.73 -19.61
N ARG A 335 -10.40 -7.96 -20.37
CA ARG A 335 -9.79 -8.41 -21.62
C ARG A 335 -8.82 -9.58 -21.41
N ILE A 336 -7.93 -9.52 -20.41
CA ILE A 336 -6.97 -10.62 -20.15
C ILE A 336 -7.63 -11.91 -19.64
N LYS A 337 -8.91 -11.83 -19.24
CA LYS A 337 -9.71 -12.93 -18.72
C LYS A 337 -10.73 -13.47 -19.73
N ASP A 338 -10.81 -12.87 -20.91
CA ASP A 338 -11.68 -13.35 -21.96
C ASP A 338 -11.21 -14.76 -22.37
N PRO A 339 -12.05 -15.80 -22.24
CA PRO A 339 -11.68 -17.15 -22.66
C PRO A 339 -11.41 -17.25 -24.16
N ASN A 340 -11.90 -16.31 -24.96
CA ASN A 340 -11.66 -16.23 -26.39
C ASN A 340 -10.42 -15.39 -26.74
N LEU A 341 -9.67 -14.93 -25.74
CA LEU A 341 -8.42 -14.21 -26.00
C LEU A 341 -7.36 -15.17 -26.54
N GLU A 342 -7.15 -15.13 -27.84
CA GLU A 342 -6.06 -15.83 -28.52
C GLU A 342 -4.79 -14.96 -28.49
N CYS A 343 -3.79 -15.45 -27.77
CA CYS A 343 -2.45 -14.88 -27.80
C CYS A 343 -1.56 -15.79 -28.66
N GLY A 344 -0.88 -15.19 -29.64
CA GLY A 344 0.18 -15.88 -30.36
C GLY A 344 1.28 -16.37 -29.41
N PRO A 345 2.18 -17.27 -29.88
CA PRO A 345 3.27 -17.76 -29.06
C PRO A 345 4.06 -16.58 -28.47
N SER A 346 4.29 -16.64 -27.16
CA SER A 346 5.02 -15.62 -26.40
C SER A 346 6.36 -15.35 -27.10
N LEU A 347 6.51 -14.16 -27.70
CA LEU A 347 7.81 -13.66 -28.13
C LEU A 347 8.62 -13.44 -26.85
N THR A 348 9.30 -14.50 -26.41
CA THR A 348 10.07 -14.56 -25.17
C THR A 348 11.43 -13.91 -25.35
#